data_AF-A0A1S8C8Q7-F1
#
_entry.id   AF-A0A1S8C8Q7-F1
#
_cell.length_a   1.000
_cell.length_b   1.000
_cell.length_c   1.000
_cell.angle_alpha   90.00
_cell.angle_beta   90.00
_cell.angle_gamma   90.00
#
_symmetry.space_group_name_H-M   'P 1'
#
loop_
_entity.id
_entity.type
_entity.pdbx_description
1 polymer ?
#
loop_
_entity_poly.entity_id
_entity_poly.type
_entity_poly.pdbx_seq_one_letter_code
_entity_poly.pdbx_strand_id
1 'polypeptide(L)'
;MFGYVEGRFGAHAELLTVPADGFLARIPDGVPDDVAAAATEGAHYAVAVLRRARITAGEDVLVHGATGAIGSAAVQLLRVLGAHVTAVCDGPHTELVRGLGAERVIEGTIDDALAEIDDALAEIDDVLAERTATTSSSTRWGRAPSVAAGRCC
;
A
#
# COMPACT_ATOMS: atom_id res chain seq x y z
N MET A 1 -26.87 3.34 -12.99
CA MET A 1 -25.67 4.18 -13.26
C MET A 1 -25.24 4.74 -11.93
N PHE A 2 -23.95 4.90 -11.69
CA PHE A 2 -23.41 5.51 -10.48
C PHE A 2 -22.26 6.44 -10.85
N GLY A 3 -21.90 7.36 -9.96
CA GLY A 3 -20.83 8.29 -10.24
C GLY A 3 -20.65 9.36 -9.19
N TYR A 4 -19.69 10.23 -9.46
CA TYR A 4 -19.21 11.23 -8.53
C TYR A 4 -19.40 12.63 -9.12
N VAL A 5 -19.96 13.55 -8.33
CA VAL A 5 -20.20 14.93 -8.74
C VAL A 5 -19.75 15.87 -7.63
N GLU A 6 -18.72 16.66 -7.91
CA GLU A 6 -18.27 17.74 -7.02
C GLU A 6 -19.20 18.95 -7.13
N GLY A 7 -19.58 19.54 -5.99
CA GLY A 7 -20.35 20.78 -5.98
C GLY A 7 -21.02 21.08 -4.64
N ARG A 8 -21.45 22.34 -4.47
CA ARG A 8 -22.25 22.78 -3.32
C ARG A 8 -23.63 22.10 -3.42
N PHE A 9 -23.82 21.02 -2.65
CA PHE A 9 -24.96 20.07 -2.59
C PHE A 9 -24.83 18.75 -3.37
N GLY A 10 -23.92 18.63 -4.34
CA GLY A 10 -23.58 17.36 -5.02
C GLY A 10 -24.80 16.52 -5.45
N ALA A 11 -24.84 15.26 -5.01
CA ALA A 11 -25.91 14.31 -5.33
C ALA A 11 -27.07 14.28 -4.31
N HIS A 12 -27.16 15.25 -3.38
CA HIS A 12 -28.26 15.33 -2.41
C HIS A 12 -29.52 15.97 -3.01
N ALA A 13 -30.09 15.35 -4.04
CA ALA A 13 -31.30 15.78 -4.73
C ALA A 13 -32.05 14.59 -5.33
N GLU A 14 -33.35 14.74 -5.62
CA GLU A 14 -34.14 13.69 -6.30
C GLU A 14 -33.72 13.52 -7.77
N LEU A 15 -33.23 14.59 -8.40
CA LEU A 15 -32.77 14.62 -9.78
C LEU A 15 -31.52 15.50 -9.91
N LEU A 16 -30.58 15.10 -10.75
CA LEU A 16 -29.35 15.82 -11.04
C LEU A 16 -29.02 15.73 -12.53
N THR A 17 -28.71 16.86 -13.16
CA THR A 17 -28.19 16.91 -14.54
C THR A 17 -26.67 16.82 -14.54
N VAL A 18 -26.13 15.90 -15.32
CA VAL A 18 -24.69 15.64 -15.43
C VAL A 18 -24.28 15.58 -16.91
N PRO A 19 -23.05 15.98 -17.26
CA PRO A 19 -22.51 15.76 -18.60
C PRO A 19 -22.53 14.29 -18.97
N ALA A 20 -22.83 13.97 -20.23
CA ALA A 20 -22.87 12.58 -20.71
C ALA A 20 -21.49 11.89 -20.63
N ASP A 21 -20.42 12.67 -20.67
CA ASP A 21 -19.02 12.29 -20.53
C ASP A 21 -18.45 12.59 -19.13
N GLY A 22 -19.32 12.86 -18.14
CA GLY A 22 -18.92 13.09 -16.75
C GLY A 22 -18.41 11.82 -16.05
N PHE A 23 -18.12 11.92 -14.75
CA PHE A 23 -17.63 10.82 -13.92
C PHE A 23 -18.74 9.82 -13.57
N LEU A 24 -19.28 9.16 -14.59
CA LEU A 24 -20.38 8.19 -14.50
C LEU A 24 -19.96 6.84 -15.05
N ALA A 25 -20.48 5.78 -14.45
CA ALA A 25 -20.34 4.42 -14.94
C ALA A 25 -21.66 3.65 -14.81
N ARG A 26 -21.79 2.57 -15.59
CA ARG A 26 -22.89 1.62 -15.39
C ARG A 26 -22.62 0.84 -14.10
N ILE A 27 -23.66 0.69 -13.29
CA ILE A 27 -23.60 -0.21 -12.13
C ILE A 27 -23.50 -1.64 -12.69
N PRO A 28 -22.55 -2.47 -12.22
CA PRO A 28 -22.46 -3.86 -12.65
C PRO A 28 -23.73 -4.65 -12.34
N ASP A 29 -24.02 -5.66 -13.16
CA ASP A 29 -25.19 -6.52 -12.96
C ASP A 29 -25.13 -7.20 -11.58
N GLY A 30 -26.25 -7.17 -10.86
CA GLY A 30 -26.38 -7.78 -9.52
C GLY A 30 -25.85 -6.93 -8.36
N VAL A 31 -25.28 -5.75 -8.62
CA VAL A 31 -24.89 -4.81 -7.56
C VAL A 31 -26.06 -3.87 -7.23
N PRO A 32 -26.53 -3.84 -5.97
CA PRO A 32 -27.56 -2.89 -5.55
C PRO A 32 -27.12 -1.42 -5.66
N ASP A 33 -28.08 -0.53 -5.92
CA ASP A 33 -27.81 0.90 -6.11
C ASP A 33 -27.19 1.56 -4.87
N ASP A 34 -27.63 1.18 -3.67
CA ASP A 34 -27.13 1.68 -2.39
C ASP A 34 -25.69 1.27 -2.12
N VAL A 35 -25.33 0.02 -2.46
CA VAL A 35 -23.95 -0.48 -2.39
C VAL A 35 -23.05 0.26 -3.38
N ALA A 36 -23.50 0.46 -4.62
CA ALA A 36 -22.75 1.21 -5.62
C ALA A 36 -22.52 2.66 -5.17
N ALA A 37 -23.57 3.33 -4.67
CA ALA A 37 -23.49 4.69 -4.18
C ALA A 37 -22.51 4.81 -3.00
N ALA A 38 -22.60 3.93 -2.00
CA ALA A 38 -21.73 3.97 -0.82
C ALA A 38 -20.25 3.74 -1.15
N ALA A 39 -19.93 2.89 -2.13
CA ALA A 39 -18.56 2.60 -2.52
C ALA A 39 -17.90 3.71 -3.37
N THR A 40 -18.70 4.57 -4.00
CA THR A 40 -18.26 5.44 -5.09
C THR A 40 -17.13 6.40 -4.67
N GLU A 41 -17.35 7.15 -3.59
CA GLU A 41 -16.43 8.21 -3.16
C GLU A 41 -15.11 7.62 -2.62
N GLY A 42 -15.20 6.62 -1.74
CA GLY A 42 -14.03 5.97 -1.16
C GLY A 42 -13.12 5.36 -2.22
N ALA A 43 -13.71 4.64 -3.18
CA ALA A 43 -12.97 4.05 -4.30
C ALA A 43 -12.37 5.11 -5.23
N HIS A 44 -13.09 6.20 -5.51
CA HIS A 44 -12.59 7.30 -6.34
C HIS A 44 -11.29 7.88 -5.75
N TYR A 45 -11.28 8.25 -4.47
CA TYR A 45 -10.09 8.81 -3.82
C TYR A 45 -8.97 7.77 -3.68
N ALA A 46 -9.30 6.52 -3.36
CA ALA A 46 -8.30 5.46 -3.27
C ALA A 46 -7.55 5.29 -4.61
N VAL A 47 -8.27 5.20 -5.73
CA VAL A 47 -7.67 5.12 -7.07
C VAL A 47 -6.81 6.36 -7.38
N ALA A 48 -7.28 7.56 -7.04
CA ALA A 48 -6.53 8.79 -7.27
C ALA A 48 -5.19 8.81 -6.51
N VAL A 49 -5.21 8.43 -5.23
CA VAL A 49 -4.01 8.37 -4.37
C VAL A 49 -3.06 7.29 -4.86
N LEU A 50 -3.55 6.07 -5.14
CA LEU A 50 -2.70 4.96 -5.59
C LEU A 50 -2.03 5.24 -6.92
N ARG A 51 -2.74 5.86 -7.88
CA ARG A 51 -2.14 6.28 -9.16
C ARG A 51 -1.03 7.31 -8.96
N ARG A 52 -1.20 8.22 -8.00
CA ARG A 52 -0.18 9.23 -7.68
C ARG A 52 1.04 8.61 -6.98
N ALA A 53 0.80 7.64 -6.10
CA ALA A 53 1.85 6.89 -5.41
C ALA A 53 2.63 5.96 -6.36
N ARG A 54 2.05 5.61 -7.52
CA ARG A 54 2.66 4.73 -8.55
C ARG A 54 3.05 3.36 -8.00
N ILE A 55 2.23 2.83 -7.09
CA ILE A 55 2.48 1.54 -6.47
C ILE A 55 2.54 0.44 -7.53
N THR A 56 3.52 -0.45 -7.38
CA THR A 56 3.69 -1.62 -8.25
C THR A 56 3.52 -2.92 -7.47
N ALA A 57 3.34 -4.02 -8.21
CA ALA A 57 3.20 -5.35 -7.61
C ALA A 57 4.45 -5.72 -6.81
N GLY A 58 4.26 -6.33 -5.64
CA GLY A 58 5.34 -6.73 -4.73
C GLY A 58 5.84 -5.63 -3.80
N GLU A 59 5.33 -4.40 -3.88
CA GLU A 59 5.66 -3.35 -2.91
C GLU A 59 4.89 -3.52 -1.60
N ASP A 60 5.57 -3.22 -0.49
CA ASP A 60 4.98 -3.15 0.85
C ASP A 60 4.26 -1.81 1.06
N VAL A 61 2.99 -1.86 1.45
CA VAL A 61 2.16 -0.68 1.65
C VAL A 61 1.46 -0.74 3.00
N LEU A 62 1.69 0.30 3.81
CA LEU A 62 0.97 0.53 5.06
C LEU A 62 -0.29 1.37 4.80
N VAL A 63 -1.46 0.86 5.20
CA VAL A 63 -2.74 1.57 5.12
C VAL A 63 -3.20 1.97 6.51
N HIS A 64 -3.06 3.26 6.83
CA HIS A 64 -3.67 3.86 8.01
C HIS A 64 -5.14 4.23 7.76
N GLY A 65 -6.01 3.98 8.74
CA GLY A 65 -7.45 4.21 8.58
C GLY A 65 -8.11 3.20 7.64
N ALA A 66 -7.64 1.95 7.67
CA ALA A 66 -8.09 0.87 6.77
C ALA A 66 -9.58 0.52 6.86
N THR A 67 -10.26 0.95 7.93
CA THR A 67 -11.70 0.76 8.15
C THR A 67 -12.57 1.86 7.55
N GLY A 68 -11.98 2.98 7.15
CA GLY A 68 -12.69 4.09 6.52
C GLY A 68 -13.03 3.80 5.05
N ALA A 69 -13.88 4.64 4.44
CA ALA A 69 -14.32 4.47 3.05
C ALA A 69 -13.14 4.40 2.05
N ILE A 70 -12.15 5.27 2.21
CA ILE A 70 -10.96 5.30 1.33
C ILE A 70 -10.03 4.13 1.66
N GLY A 71 -9.74 3.89 2.95
CA GLY A 71 -8.81 2.84 3.38
C GLY A 71 -9.28 1.44 3.01
N SER A 72 -10.56 1.13 3.23
CA SER A 72 -11.14 -0.17 2.90
C SER A 72 -11.16 -0.44 1.40
N ALA A 73 -11.38 0.60 0.58
CA ALA A 73 -11.24 0.51 -0.87
C ALA A 73 -9.77 0.36 -1.28
N ALA A 74 -8.85 1.09 -0.65
CA ALA A 74 -7.41 1.02 -0.93
C ALA A 74 -6.85 -0.37 -0.64
N VAL A 75 -7.21 -1.01 0.48
CA VAL A 75 -6.78 -2.39 0.80
C VAL A 75 -7.15 -3.37 -0.32
N GLN A 76 -8.40 -3.32 -0.78
CA GLN A 76 -8.88 -4.19 -1.87
C GLN A 76 -8.15 -3.91 -3.19
N LEU A 77 -7.97 -2.64 -3.53
CA LEU A 77 -7.28 -2.23 -4.77
C LEU A 77 -5.80 -2.63 -4.75
N LEU A 78 -5.10 -2.42 -3.63
CA LEU A 78 -3.72 -2.81 -3.44
C LEU A 78 -3.53 -4.33 -3.54
N ARG A 79 -4.47 -5.10 -2.95
CA ARG A 79 -4.48 -6.55 -3.08
C ARG A 79 -4.61 -6.99 -4.54
N VAL A 80 -5.50 -6.36 -5.31
CA VAL A 80 -5.67 -6.62 -6.76
C VAL A 80 -4.43 -6.21 -7.56
N LEU A 81 -3.74 -5.13 -7.16
CA LEU A 81 -2.48 -4.70 -7.77
C LEU A 81 -1.30 -5.64 -7.44
N GLY A 82 -1.46 -6.56 -6.49
CA GLY A 82 -0.42 -7.49 -6.06
C GLY A 82 0.59 -6.88 -5.08
N ALA A 83 0.23 -5.83 -4.36
CA ALA A 83 1.03 -5.27 -3.27
C ALA A 83 0.86 -6.08 -1.97
N HIS A 84 1.84 -5.98 -1.07
CA HIS A 84 1.79 -6.53 0.29
C HIS A 84 1.20 -5.49 1.23
N VAL A 85 -0.01 -5.77 1.74
CA VAL A 85 -0.78 -4.77 2.50
C VAL A 85 -0.66 -5.04 4.00
N THR A 86 -0.09 -4.07 4.71
CA THR A 86 -0.20 -3.96 6.17
C THR A 86 -1.25 -2.92 6.51
N ALA A 87 -2.27 -3.29 7.28
CA ALA A 87 -3.33 -2.37 7.66
C ALA A 87 -3.25 -2.01 9.15
N VAL A 88 -3.59 -0.77 9.47
CA VAL A 88 -3.69 -0.29 10.86
C VAL A 88 -5.17 -0.03 11.18
N CYS A 89 -5.68 -0.70 12.20
CA CYS A 89 -7.04 -0.51 12.69
C CYS A 89 -7.20 -0.89 14.16
N ASP A 90 -8.30 -0.48 14.77
CA ASP A 90 -8.66 -0.95 16.12
C ASP A 90 -9.15 -2.41 16.08
N GLY A 91 -8.85 -3.17 17.13
CA GLY A 91 -9.09 -4.62 17.24
C GLY A 91 -10.46 -5.16 16.80
N PRO A 92 -11.60 -4.47 17.02
CA PRO A 92 -12.91 -4.94 16.53
C PRO A 92 -13.01 -5.11 15.01
N HIS A 93 -12.12 -4.49 14.23
CA HIS A 93 -12.17 -4.49 12.77
C HIS A 93 -11.09 -5.37 12.12
N THR A 94 -10.28 -6.08 12.90
CA THR A 94 -9.17 -6.88 12.40
C THR A 94 -9.63 -7.91 11.35
N GLU A 95 -10.70 -8.65 11.63
CA GLU A 95 -11.24 -9.65 10.69
C GLU A 95 -11.85 -9.04 9.44
N LEU A 96 -12.49 -7.87 9.56
CA LEU A 96 -13.00 -7.13 8.41
C LEU A 96 -11.85 -6.80 7.46
N VAL A 97 -10.79 -6.21 7.97
CA VAL A 97 -9.69 -5.70 7.14
C VAL A 97 -8.84 -6.85 6.55
N ARG A 98 -8.68 -7.96 7.27
CA ARG A 98 -8.13 -9.21 6.70
C ARG A 98 -8.99 -9.71 5.54
N GLY A 99 -10.31 -9.74 5.72
CA GLY A 99 -11.26 -10.15 4.68
C GLY A 99 -11.22 -9.27 3.42
N LEU A 100 -10.85 -7.99 3.56
CA LEU A 100 -10.65 -7.06 2.44
C LEU A 100 -9.34 -7.30 1.67
N GLY A 101 -8.40 -8.06 2.22
CA GLY A 101 -7.14 -8.42 1.55
C GLY A 101 -5.87 -7.90 2.23
N ALA A 102 -5.95 -7.40 3.46
CA ALA A 102 -4.74 -7.11 4.24
C ALA A 102 -4.02 -8.41 4.62
N GLU A 103 -2.73 -8.48 4.30
CA GLU A 103 -1.86 -9.61 4.65
C GLU A 103 -1.48 -9.56 6.12
N ARG A 104 -1.22 -8.35 6.62
CA ARG A 104 -0.89 -8.08 8.01
C ARG A 104 -1.83 -7.02 8.57
N VAL A 105 -2.19 -7.15 9.84
CA VAL A 105 -2.95 -6.14 10.57
C VAL A 105 -2.22 -5.80 11.86
N ILE A 106 -1.98 -4.52 12.08
CA ILE A 106 -1.43 -3.95 13.30
C ILE A 106 -2.58 -3.30 14.06
N GLU A 107 -2.80 -3.75 15.29
CA GLU A 107 -3.82 -3.19 16.18
C GLU A 107 -3.23 -2.01 16.94
N GLY A 108 -3.81 -0.82 16.79
CA GLY A 108 -3.36 0.37 17.49
C GLY A 108 -3.24 1.61 16.61
N THR A 109 -2.36 2.52 17.01
CA THR A 109 -2.16 3.79 16.34
C THR A 109 -1.16 3.68 15.19
N ILE A 110 -1.06 4.74 14.39
CA ILE A 110 -0.01 4.83 13.38
C ILE A 110 1.39 4.89 14.01
N ASP A 111 1.52 5.48 15.20
CA ASP A 111 2.81 5.57 15.89
C ASP A 111 3.30 4.19 16.34
N ASP A 112 2.37 3.35 16.85
CA ASP A 112 2.67 1.95 17.20
C ASP A 112 3.12 1.16 15.96
N ALA A 113 2.43 1.36 14.84
CA ALA A 113 2.77 0.70 13.58
C ALA A 113 4.13 1.15 13.02
N LEU A 114 4.45 2.44 13.11
CA LEU A 114 5.74 2.96 12.66
C LEU A 114 6.88 2.48 13.57
N ALA A 115 6.68 2.45 14.89
CA ALA A 115 7.67 1.92 15.82
C ALA A 115 7.98 0.44 15.53
N GLU A 116 6.95 -0.37 15.27
CA GLU A 116 7.16 -1.79 14.94
C GLU A 116 7.89 -1.98 13.60
N ILE A 117 7.62 -1.12 12.61
CA ILE A 117 8.34 -1.14 11.33
C ILE A 117 9.80 -0.72 11.52
N ASP A 118 10.05 0.33 12.30
CA ASP A 118 11.41 0.82 12.60
C ASP A 118 12.23 -0.25 13.33
N ASP A 119 11.64 -0.95 14.31
CA ASP A 119 12.28 -2.06 15.02
C ASP A 119 12.64 -3.21 14.07
N ALA A 120 11.74 -3.57 13.14
CA ALA A 120 12.00 -4.61 12.15
C ALA A 120 13.11 -4.23 11.16
N LEU A 121 13.18 -2.95 10.76
CA LEU A 121 14.25 -2.44 9.90
C LEU A 121 15.61 -2.43 10.62
N ALA A 122 15.63 -2.04 11.90
CA ALA A 122 16.84 -2.06 12.72
C ALA A 122 17.40 -3.50 12.89
N GLU A 123 16.54 -4.49 13.10
CA GLU A 123 16.96 -5.90 13.17
C GLU A 123 17.59 -6.38 11.87
N ILE A 124 17.03 -5.99 10.72
CA ILE A 124 17.60 -6.31 9.40
C ILE A 124 18.98 -5.68 9.24
N ASP A 125 19.15 -4.42 9.63
CA ASP A 125 20.44 -3.72 9.54
C ASP A 125 21.51 -4.39 10.43
N ASP A 126 21.15 -4.83 11.63
CA ASP A 126 22.04 -5.58 12.53
C ASP A 126 22.46 -6.93 11.92
N VAL A 127 21.51 -7.68 11.34
CA VAL A 127 21.80 -8.94 10.64
C VAL A 127 22.71 -8.71 9.43
N LEU A 128 22.48 -7.65 8.66
CA LEU A 128 23.33 -7.28 7.53
C LEU A 128 24.73 -6.86 7.98
N ALA A 129 24.84 -6.14 9.10
CA ALA A 129 26.11 -5.76 9.72
C ALA A 129 26.89 -7.00 10.20
N GLU A 130 26.23 -7.98 10.83
CA GLU A 130 26.88 -9.22 11.27
C GLU A 130 27.34 -10.08 10.08
N ARG A 131 26.54 -10.16 9.01
CA ARG A 131 26.91 -10.91 7.79
C ARG A 131 28.04 -10.25 7.03
N THR A 132 28.10 -8.93 6.97
CA THR A 132 29.25 -8.21 6.39
C THR A 132 30.50 -8.35 7.25
N ALA A 133 30.38 -8.28 8.58
CA ALA A 133 31.48 -8.57 9.49
C ALA A 133 32.03 -10.00 9.31
N THR A 134 31.16 -11.00 9.19
CA THR A 134 31.51 -12.41 8.96
C THR A 134 32.08 -12.67 7.55
N THR A 135 31.63 -11.93 6.54
CA THR A 135 32.19 -12.02 5.18
C THR A 135 33.57 -11.35 5.11
N SER A 136 33.80 -10.28 5.86
CA SER A 136 35.11 -9.62 5.97
C SER A 136 36.15 -10.49 6.71
N SER A 137 35.71 -11.32 7.67
CA SER A 137 36.59 -12.24 8.40
C SER A 137 36.90 -13.54 7.63
N SER A 138 36.04 -13.94 6.68
CA SER A 138 36.26 -15.09 5.79
C SER A 138 36.98 -14.75 4.48
N THR A 139 37.02 -13.47 4.07
CA THR A 139 37.80 -13.00 2.92
C THR A 139 39.23 -12.62 3.33
N ARG A 140 39.95 -13.53 4.00
CA ARG A 140 41.42 -13.48 4.01
C ARG A 140 41.90 -14.07 2.69
N TRP A 141 41.69 -13.33 1.58
CA TRP A 141 42.45 -13.59 0.36
C TRP A 141 43.92 -13.44 0.72
N GLY A 142 44.65 -14.56 0.66
CA GLY A 142 46.09 -14.59 0.85
C GLY A 142 46.74 -13.51 -0.02
N ARG A 143 47.78 -12.88 0.53
CA ARG A 143 48.65 -11.93 -0.19
C ARG A 143 48.80 -12.41 -1.64
N ALA A 144 48.33 -11.60 -2.59
CA ALA A 144 48.74 -11.77 -3.97
C ALA A 144 50.28 -11.80 -4.00
N PRO A 145 50.92 -12.76 -4.68
CA PRO A 145 52.36 -12.72 -4.87
C PRO A 145 52.70 -11.41 -5.60
N SER A 146 53.68 -10.68 -5.05
CA SER A 146 54.20 -9.45 -5.64
C SER A 146 54.63 -9.73 -7.08
N VAL A 147 53.90 -9.21 -8.05
CA VAL A 147 54.40 -9.13 -9.43
C VAL A 147 55.49 -8.08 -9.42
N ALA A 148 56.72 -8.54 -9.61
CA ALA A 148 57.91 -7.72 -9.73
C ALA A 148 57.75 -6.72 -10.88
N ALA A 149 58.14 -5.48 -10.62
CA ALA A 149 58.29 -4.44 -11.62
C ALA A 149 59.32 -4.86 -12.68
N GLY A 150 58.84 -5.22 -13.88
CA GLY A 150 59.64 -5.31 -15.10
C GLY A 150 59.64 -3.95 -15.81
N ARG A 151 60.82 -3.39 -16.03
CA ARG A 151 61.07 -2.13 -16.76
C ARG A 151 60.91 -2.32 -18.27
N CYS A 152 60.59 -1.22 -18.94
CA CYS A 152 60.85 -0.84 -20.33
C CYS A 152 60.89 -1.92 -21.42
N CYS A 153 60.07 -1.72 -22.47
CA CYS A 153 60.51 -1.27 -23.79
C CYS A 153 59.45 -0.31 -24.35
#